data_AF-A0A4Z0KNJ3-F1
#
_entry.id   AF-A0A4Z0KNJ3-F1
#
_cell.length_a   1.000
_cell.length_b   1.000
_cell.length_c   1.000
_cell.angle_alpha   90.00
_cell.angle_beta   90.00
_cell.angle_gamma   90.00
#
_symmetry.space_group_name_H-M   'P 1'
#
loop_
_entity.id
_entity.type
_entity.pdbx_description
1 polymer ?
#
loop_
_entity_poly.entity_id
_entity_poly.type
_entity_poly.pdbx_seq_one_letter_code
_entity_poly.pdbx_strand_id
1 'polypeptide(L)'
;MGIGRRGLHLDVPGRDEHGSGRRVSHRRCGVDADAEAEDYDVDREAGADSGSAIAEFALIGSLLALVLAGTLQIGLVIHVRNTVIDSAVAGARQASLADQSNADGKRLTSELITVSVGERYAQSITVTTARHGQDDVVEVRVRTPLPVLGLWGPAEVWDLSGRSIVEDVDRD
;
A
#
# COMPACT_ATOMS: atom_id res chain seq x y z
N MET A 1 -34.21 2.62 -75.91
CA MET A 1 -34.78 1.74 -76.95
C MET A 1 -33.62 1.20 -77.78
N GLY A 2 -33.30 -0.08 -77.64
CA GLY A 2 -32.65 -0.86 -78.71
C GLY A 2 -31.13 -1.06 -78.71
N ILE A 3 -30.73 -2.32 -78.39
CA ILE A 3 -29.88 -3.25 -79.16
C ILE A 3 -28.52 -2.74 -79.72
N GLY A 4 -27.35 -3.32 -79.47
CA GLY A 4 -26.98 -4.73 -79.33
C GLY A 4 -26.30 -5.25 -80.61
N ARG A 5 -24.95 -5.38 -80.64
CA ARG A 5 -24.13 -6.16 -81.61
C ARG A 5 -22.77 -6.45 -80.94
N ARG A 6 -22.35 -7.67 -80.56
CA ARG A 6 -21.98 -8.91 -81.29
C ARG A 6 -20.91 -8.75 -82.39
N GLY A 7 -19.68 -9.19 -82.05
CA GLY A 7 -19.00 -10.33 -82.71
C GLY A 7 -18.03 -10.06 -83.86
N LEU A 8 -16.77 -10.45 -83.68
CA LEU A 8 -15.79 -11.03 -84.64
C LEU A 8 -14.53 -11.38 -83.80
N HIS A 9 -14.06 -12.60 -83.56
CA HIS A 9 -13.70 -13.79 -84.37
C HIS A 9 -12.57 -13.56 -85.39
N LEU A 10 -11.59 -14.49 -85.36
CA LEU A 10 -10.29 -14.64 -86.05
C LEU A 10 -9.10 -14.14 -85.22
N ASP A 11 -8.04 -14.93 -84.99
CA ASP A 11 -7.29 -15.69 -85.99
C ASP A 11 -6.57 -16.95 -85.41
N VAL A 12 -6.30 -17.93 -86.26
CA VAL A 12 -5.59 -19.22 -86.02
C VAL A 12 -4.27 -19.18 -86.79
N PRO A 13 -3.11 -19.48 -86.20
CA PRO A 13 -2.41 -20.76 -86.47
C PRO A 13 -1.53 -21.19 -85.27
N GLY A 14 -0.90 -22.36 -85.18
CA GLY A 14 -0.66 -23.50 -86.05
C GLY A 14 0.06 -24.56 -85.19
N ARG A 15 -0.01 -25.82 -85.62
CA ARG A 15 0.61 -26.97 -84.93
C ARG A 15 2.05 -27.18 -85.39
N ASP A 16 2.92 -27.47 -84.44
CA ASP A 16 4.21 -28.15 -84.62
C ASP A 16 4.59 -28.78 -83.26
N GLU A 17 4.38 -30.09 -83.08
CA GLU A 17 5.24 -31.22 -83.44
C GLU A 17 6.21 -31.60 -82.31
N HIS A 18 6.10 -32.87 -81.90
CA HIS A 18 6.88 -33.52 -80.85
C HIS A 18 8.36 -33.64 -81.23
N GLY A 19 9.26 -33.18 -80.35
CA GLY A 19 10.69 -33.46 -80.37
C GLY A 19 11.11 -34.28 -79.16
N SER A 20 11.03 -35.60 -79.28
CA SER A 20 11.58 -36.58 -78.33
C SER A 20 13.12 -36.56 -78.37
N GLY A 21 13.76 -36.21 -77.25
CA GLY A 21 15.20 -36.15 -77.10
C GLY A 21 15.65 -36.63 -75.73
N ARG A 22 15.71 -37.95 -75.53
CA ARG A 22 16.18 -38.60 -74.31
C ARG A 22 17.72 -38.59 -74.32
N ARG A 23 18.37 -37.88 -73.38
CA ARG A 23 19.73 -38.21 -72.93
C ARG A 23 19.89 -37.99 -71.42
N VAL A 24 20.22 -39.08 -70.75
CA VAL A 24 20.75 -39.16 -69.40
C VAL A 24 22.20 -38.67 -69.43
N SER A 25 22.58 -37.75 -68.55
CA SER A 25 23.98 -37.61 -68.15
C SER A 25 24.08 -37.27 -66.66
N HIS A 26 24.65 -38.22 -65.93
CA HIS A 26 25.14 -38.09 -64.57
C HIS A 26 26.04 -36.87 -64.37
N ARG A 27 25.81 -36.13 -63.27
CA ARG A 27 26.90 -35.68 -62.39
C ARG A 27 26.35 -35.32 -61.00
N ARG A 28 26.97 -35.94 -60.00
CA ARG A 28 26.78 -35.73 -58.56
C ARG A 28 27.45 -34.43 -58.09
N CYS A 29 27.05 -34.01 -56.90
CA CYS A 29 27.74 -33.15 -55.94
C CYS A 29 27.88 -31.67 -56.29
N GLY A 30 26.94 -30.87 -55.78
CA GLY A 30 27.22 -29.57 -55.17
C GLY A 30 26.68 -29.65 -53.75
N VAL A 31 27.59 -29.79 -52.78
CA VAL A 31 27.32 -29.50 -51.38
C VAL A 31 27.50 -28.00 -51.27
N ASP A 32 26.38 -27.28 -51.21
CA ASP A 32 26.34 -25.91 -50.73
C ASP A 32 25.65 -26.05 -49.34
N ALA A 33 26.23 -25.89 -48.15
CA ALA A 33 27.32 -25.00 -47.73
C ALA A 33 27.13 -23.67 -48.46
N ASP A 34 26.26 -22.75 -48.03
CA ASP A 34 26.13 -22.23 -46.68
C ASP A 34 24.75 -21.58 -46.55
N ALA A 35 23.94 -22.07 -45.63
CA ALA A 35 22.78 -21.34 -45.11
C ALA A 35 22.73 -21.64 -43.62
N GLU A 36 23.66 -21.02 -42.89
CA GLU A 36 23.44 -20.74 -41.47
C GLU A 36 22.22 -19.81 -41.40
N ALA A 37 21.04 -20.42 -41.40
CA ALA A 37 19.91 -19.84 -40.73
C ALA A 37 20.26 -19.89 -39.25
N GLU A 38 20.90 -18.84 -38.76
CA GLU A 38 20.68 -18.41 -37.39
C GLU A 38 19.18 -18.13 -37.26
N ASP A 39 18.45 -19.20 -36.98
CA ASP A 39 17.10 -19.19 -36.43
C ASP A 39 17.24 -18.60 -35.03
N TYR A 40 17.37 -17.27 -34.99
CA TYR A 40 17.24 -16.53 -33.75
C TYR A 40 15.76 -16.62 -33.39
N ASP A 41 15.51 -17.40 -32.34
CA ASP A 41 14.23 -17.75 -31.74
C ASP A 41 13.53 -16.48 -31.18
N VAL A 42 13.06 -15.59 -32.07
CA VAL A 42 12.45 -14.27 -31.77
C VAL A 42 11.04 -14.42 -31.18
N ASP A 43 10.43 -15.61 -31.26
CA ASP A 43 9.08 -15.85 -30.78
C ASP A 43 8.98 -16.11 -29.26
N ARG A 44 10.10 -16.17 -28.53
CA ARG A 44 10.12 -16.38 -27.07
C ARG A 44 10.06 -15.08 -26.24
N GLU A 45 10.34 -13.92 -26.83
CA GLU A 45 10.48 -12.65 -26.09
C GLU A 45 9.14 -11.91 -25.89
N ALA A 46 8.20 -12.00 -26.83
CA ALA A 46 6.93 -11.25 -26.75
C ALA A 46 6.05 -11.64 -25.55
N GLY A 47 6.12 -12.90 -25.11
CA GLY A 47 5.40 -13.40 -23.93
C GLY A 47 6.09 -13.08 -22.60
N ALA A 48 7.42 -13.02 -22.60
CA ALA A 48 8.21 -12.73 -21.40
C ALA A 48 8.09 -11.25 -20.97
N ASP A 49 8.13 -10.33 -21.93
CA ASP A 49 8.08 -8.88 -21.66
C ASP A 49 6.69 -8.42 -21.18
N SER A 50 5.61 -9.01 -21.72
CA SER A 50 4.24 -8.76 -21.25
C SER A 50 3.98 -9.29 -19.84
N GLY A 51 4.57 -10.44 -19.49
CA GLY A 51 4.52 -10.99 -18.13
C GLY A 51 5.30 -10.15 -17.12
N SER A 52 6.45 -9.60 -17.54
CA SER A 52 7.26 -8.67 -16.77
C SER A 52 6.49 -7.38 -16.44
N ALA A 53 5.81 -6.78 -17.42
CA ALA A 53 5.04 -5.55 -17.21
C ALA A 53 3.91 -5.71 -16.15
N ILE A 54 3.20 -6.85 -16.17
CA ILE A 54 2.15 -7.14 -15.17
C ILE A 54 2.79 -7.39 -13.79
N ALA A 55 3.90 -8.13 -13.74
CA ALA A 55 4.61 -8.41 -12.49
C ALA A 55 5.20 -7.14 -11.87
N GLU A 56 5.85 -6.28 -12.66
CA GLU A 56 6.38 -4.99 -12.24
C GLU A 56 5.28 -4.10 -11.66
N PHE A 57 4.16 -3.97 -12.37
CA PHE A 57 3.02 -3.19 -11.87
C PHE A 57 2.46 -3.75 -10.56
N ALA A 58 2.34 -5.08 -10.45
CA ALA A 58 1.89 -5.73 -9.22
C ALA A 58 2.87 -5.51 -8.05
N LEU A 59 4.18 -5.58 -8.30
CA LEU A 59 5.21 -5.33 -7.28
C LEU A 59 5.23 -3.87 -6.85
N ILE A 60 5.18 -2.93 -7.78
CA ILE A 60 5.11 -1.50 -7.48
C ILE A 60 3.82 -1.19 -6.71
N GLY A 61 2.67 -1.69 -7.18
CA GLY A 61 1.38 -1.48 -6.53
C GLY A 61 1.33 -2.05 -5.11
N SER A 62 1.81 -3.28 -4.92
CA SER A 62 1.87 -3.90 -3.59
C SER A 62 2.87 -3.22 -2.65
N LEU A 63 4.04 -2.84 -3.16
CA LEU A 63 5.03 -2.07 -2.39
C LEU A 63 4.46 -0.72 -1.96
N LEU A 64 3.84 0.02 -2.87
CA LEU A 64 3.19 1.30 -2.56
C LEU A 64 2.05 1.11 -1.56
N ALA A 65 1.24 0.06 -1.70
CA ALA A 65 0.17 -0.25 -0.75
C ALA A 65 0.72 -0.56 0.65
N LEU A 66 1.83 -1.31 0.75
CA LEU A 66 2.50 -1.59 2.02
C LEU A 66 3.07 -0.32 2.66
N VAL A 67 3.72 0.54 1.88
CA VAL A 67 4.25 1.83 2.36
C VAL A 67 3.12 2.75 2.82
N LEU A 68 2.02 2.81 2.07
CA LEU A 68 0.84 3.58 2.44
C LEU A 68 0.24 3.03 3.75
N ALA A 69 0.03 1.72 3.85
CA ALA A 69 -0.49 1.09 5.05
C ALA A 69 0.41 1.36 6.26
N GLY A 70 1.74 1.25 6.10
CA GLY A 70 2.70 1.58 7.15
C GLY A 70 2.63 3.04 7.58
N THR A 71 2.53 3.97 6.63
CA THR A 71 2.41 5.41 6.91
C THR A 71 1.11 5.74 7.65
N LEU A 72 -0.01 5.14 7.22
CA LEU A 72 -1.31 5.28 7.90
C LEU A 72 -1.27 4.71 9.33
N GLN A 73 -0.61 3.57 9.54
CA GLN A 73 -0.42 2.99 10.87
C GLN A 73 0.40 3.94 11.77
N ILE A 74 1.51 4.47 11.27
CA ILE A 74 2.34 5.45 12.02
C ILE A 74 1.51 6.68 12.38
N GLY A 75 0.76 7.23 11.42
CA GLY A 75 -0.14 8.36 11.66
C GLY A 75 -1.19 8.09 12.72
N LEU A 76 -1.84 6.92 12.66
CA LEU A 76 -2.86 6.52 13.64
C LEU A 76 -2.26 6.35 15.05
N VAL A 77 -1.08 5.74 15.16
CA VAL A 77 -0.36 5.58 16.42
C VAL A 77 -0.02 6.94 17.04
N ILE A 78 0.53 7.85 16.24
CA ILE A 78 0.85 9.22 16.69
C ILE A 78 -0.42 9.94 17.13
N HIS A 79 -1.49 9.85 16.34
CA HIS A 79 -2.78 10.47 16.66
C HIS A 79 -3.31 10.01 18.01
N VAL A 80 -3.44 8.69 18.24
CA VAL A 80 -3.94 8.14 19.52
C VAL A 80 -3.05 8.55 20.68
N ARG A 81 -1.72 8.47 20.53
CA ARG A 81 -0.78 8.86 21.59
C ARG A 81 -0.96 10.31 21.99
N ASN A 82 -1.01 11.20 21.01
CA ASN A 82 -1.14 12.63 21.23
C ASN A 82 -2.48 12.94 21.88
N THR A 83 -3.58 12.36 21.40
CA THR A 83 -4.92 12.54 21.99
C THR A 83 -5.00 12.04 23.43
N VAL A 84 -4.39 10.89 23.75
CA VAL A 84 -4.40 10.36 25.12
C VAL A 84 -3.55 11.22 26.06
N ILE A 85 -2.37 11.66 25.63
CA ILE A 85 -1.52 12.57 26.42
C ILE A 85 -2.25 13.89 26.67
N ASP A 86 -2.89 14.45 25.64
CA ASP A 86 -3.66 15.69 25.76
C ASP A 86 -4.82 15.53 26.76
N SER A 87 -5.56 14.43 26.68
CA SER A 87 -6.63 14.09 27.64
C SER A 87 -6.10 13.89 29.07
N ALA A 88 -4.90 13.33 29.22
CA ALA A 88 -4.25 13.17 30.52
C ALA A 88 -3.81 14.52 31.11
N VAL A 89 -3.29 15.43 30.28
CA VAL A 89 -2.95 16.80 30.70
C VAL A 89 -4.22 17.57 31.10
N ALA A 90 -5.30 17.45 30.34
CA ALA A 90 -6.58 18.06 30.67
C ALA A 90 -7.12 17.55 32.02
N GLY A 91 -7.07 16.24 32.28
CA GLY A 91 -7.46 15.68 33.58
C GLY A 91 -6.52 16.06 34.72
N ALA A 92 -5.21 16.18 34.45
CA ALA A 92 -4.25 16.62 35.46
C ALA A 92 -4.53 18.06 35.88
N ARG A 93 -4.85 18.93 34.92
CA ARG A 93 -5.31 20.30 35.21
C ARG A 93 -6.61 20.30 35.99
N GLN A 94 -7.57 19.46 35.61
CA GLN A 94 -8.85 19.38 36.33
C GLN A 94 -8.66 18.94 37.78
N ALA A 95 -7.81 17.95 38.05
CA ALA A 95 -7.54 17.46 39.40
C ALA A 95 -6.58 18.35 40.20
N SER A 96 -5.96 19.36 39.57
CA SER A 96 -5.06 20.31 40.25
C SER A 96 -5.76 21.59 40.73
N LEU A 97 -7.06 21.75 40.42
CA LEU A 97 -7.90 22.84 40.92
C LEU A 97 -8.26 22.60 42.40
N ALA A 98 -8.36 23.68 43.19
CA ALA A 98 -8.53 23.63 44.65
C ALA A 98 -9.75 22.81 45.13
N ASP A 99 -10.88 22.90 44.42
CA ASP A 99 -12.13 22.20 44.77
C ASP A 99 -12.28 20.83 44.09
N GLN A 100 -11.27 20.39 43.34
CA GLN A 100 -11.36 19.20 42.51
C GLN A 100 -10.59 18.04 43.10
N SER A 101 -11.15 16.84 42.92
CA SER A 101 -10.53 15.61 43.38
C SER A 101 -9.78 14.89 42.26
N ASN A 102 -8.90 13.96 42.63
CA ASN A 102 -8.31 12.99 41.69
C ASN A 102 -9.37 12.18 40.92
N ALA A 103 -10.56 11.97 41.50
CA ALA A 103 -11.66 11.27 40.82
C ALA A 103 -12.25 12.11 39.68
N ASP A 104 -12.28 13.43 39.83
CA ASP A 104 -12.76 14.33 38.78
C ASP A 104 -11.80 14.41 37.60
N GLY A 105 -10.49 14.49 37.86
CA GLY A 105 -9.48 14.39 36.81
C GLY A 105 -9.57 13.06 36.06
N LYS A 106 -9.76 11.94 36.78
CA LYS A 106 -9.96 10.62 36.17
C LYS A 106 -11.20 10.57 35.29
N ARG A 107 -12.33 11.09 35.76
CA ARG A 107 -13.60 11.13 35.03
C ARG A 107 -13.46 11.93 33.73
N LEU A 108 -12.88 13.13 33.81
CA LEU A 108 -12.66 13.98 32.64
C LEU A 108 -11.72 13.31 31.62
N THR A 109 -10.57 12.78 32.06
CA THR A 109 -9.66 12.07 31.15
C THR A 109 -10.35 10.89 30.47
N SER A 110 -11.16 10.11 31.21
CA SER A 110 -11.91 8.98 30.64
C SER A 110 -12.91 9.44 29.58
N GLU A 111 -13.63 10.52 29.84
CA GLU A 111 -14.60 11.10 28.91
C GLU A 111 -13.93 11.61 27.62
N LEU A 112 -12.86 12.38 27.76
CA LEU A 112 -12.13 12.94 26.62
C LEU A 112 -11.51 11.85 25.73
N ILE A 113 -10.92 10.81 26.33
CA ILE A 113 -10.37 9.67 25.57
C ILE A 113 -11.52 8.93 24.86
N THR A 114 -12.62 8.69 25.57
CA THR A 114 -13.76 7.93 25.03
C THR A 114 -14.38 8.62 23.83
N VAL A 115 -14.60 9.94 23.90
CA VAL A 115 -15.16 10.72 22.80
C VAL A 115 -14.19 10.82 21.62
N SER A 116 -12.88 10.88 21.88
CA SER A 116 -11.88 11.13 20.82
C SER A 116 -11.41 9.88 20.10
N VAL A 117 -11.18 8.77 20.82
CA VAL A 117 -10.59 7.53 20.27
C VAL A 117 -11.37 6.27 20.63
N GLY A 118 -12.35 6.37 21.54
CA GLY A 118 -13.22 5.27 21.93
C GLY A 118 -12.88 4.65 23.28
N GLU A 119 -13.86 3.99 23.88
CA GLU A 119 -13.83 3.44 25.25
C GLU A 119 -12.70 2.43 25.48
N ARG A 120 -12.31 1.68 24.44
CA ARG A 120 -11.20 0.70 24.50
C ARG A 120 -9.87 1.31 24.96
N TYR A 121 -9.67 2.61 24.75
CA TYR A 121 -8.43 3.29 25.12
C TYR A 121 -8.48 3.95 26.52
N ALA A 122 -9.66 4.00 27.16
CA ALA A 122 -9.89 4.63 28.46
C ALA A 122 -9.93 3.64 29.64
N GLN A 123 -9.61 2.36 29.40
CA GLN A 123 -9.83 1.28 30.37
C GLN A 123 -8.97 1.35 31.64
N SER A 124 -7.78 1.94 31.57
CA SER A 124 -6.85 1.99 32.69
C SER A 124 -6.29 3.40 32.86
N ILE A 125 -6.85 4.14 33.83
CA ILE A 125 -6.45 5.50 34.18
C ILE A 125 -6.19 5.54 35.69
N THR A 126 -5.00 6.01 36.05
CA THR A 126 -4.54 6.23 37.42
C THR A 126 -4.23 7.71 37.58
N VAL A 127 -4.73 8.32 38.64
CA VAL A 127 -4.43 9.72 38.97
C VAL A 127 -3.74 9.73 40.32
N THR A 128 -2.64 10.46 40.45
CA THR A 128 -1.83 10.50 41.66
C THR A 128 -1.39 11.93 41.92
N THR A 129 -1.56 12.38 43.15
CA THR A 129 -0.99 13.65 43.62
C THR A 129 0.33 13.32 44.32
N ALA A 130 1.42 13.90 43.85
CA ALA A 130 2.75 13.74 44.42
C ALA A 130 3.34 15.11 44.76
N ARG A 131 3.93 15.23 45.95
CA ARG A 131 4.60 16.45 46.39
C ARG A 131 5.96 16.55 45.69
N HIS A 132 6.22 17.66 45.01
CA HIS A 132 7.48 17.94 44.32
C HIS A 132 8.10 19.23 44.87
N GLY A 133 8.99 19.09 45.85
CA GLY A 133 9.57 20.23 46.55
C GLY A 133 8.54 20.94 47.44
N GLN A 134 8.22 22.21 47.12
CA GLN A 134 7.21 22.99 47.83
C GLN A 134 5.83 22.99 47.16
N ASP A 135 5.72 22.42 45.94
CA ASP A 135 4.50 22.42 45.16
C ASP A 135 3.92 21.00 45.08
N ASP A 136 2.60 20.87 45.21
CA ASP A 136 1.92 19.61 44.92
C ASP A 136 1.74 19.48 43.39
N VAL A 137 1.99 18.29 42.84
CA VAL A 137 1.89 18.00 41.40
C VAL A 137 0.94 16.84 41.19
N VAL A 138 -0.03 17.02 40.32
CA VAL A 138 -0.95 15.95 39.89
C VAL A 138 -0.37 15.29 38.64
N GLU A 139 -0.24 13.97 38.69
CA GLU A 139 0.11 13.10 37.56
C GLU A 139 -1.11 12.24 37.19
N VAL A 140 -1.52 12.31 35.93
CA VAL A 140 -2.50 11.40 35.34
C VAL A 140 -1.77 10.43 34.43
N ARG A 141 -1.89 9.14 34.72
CA ARG A 141 -1.28 8.04 34.00
C ARG A 141 -2.33 7.19 33.31
N VAL A 142 -2.18 6.96 32.02
CA VAL A 142 -3.11 6.21 31.18
C VAL A 142 -2.36 5.04 30.56
N ARG A 143 -2.90 3.84 30.78
CA ARG A 143 -2.39 2.61 30.20
C ARG A 143 -3.35 2.14 29.10
N THR A 144 -2.88 2.10 27.87
CA THR A 144 -3.74 1.95 26.69
C THR A 144 -3.12 1.05 25.61
N PRO A 145 -3.92 0.25 24.88
CA PRO A 145 -3.38 -0.62 23.83
C PRO A 145 -2.96 0.18 22.60
N LEU A 146 -1.93 -0.30 21.91
CA LEU A 146 -1.51 0.23 20.62
C LEU A 146 -2.55 0.03 19.50
N PRO A 147 -2.81 1.04 18.63
CA PRO A 147 -3.71 0.91 17.49
C PRO A 147 -3.06 0.21 16.27
N VAL A 148 -2.32 -0.88 16.48
CA VAL A 148 -1.66 -1.61 15.38
C VAL A 148 -2.60 -2.63 14.75
N LEU A 149 -2.65 -2.67 13.42
CA LEU A 149 -3.44 -3.64 12.66
C LEU A 149 -2.73 -5.00 12.63
N GLY A 150 -2.93 -5.83 13.66
CA GLY A 150 -2.87 -7.31 13.70
C GLY A 150 -1.68 -8.10 13.12
N LEU A 151 -0.73 -7.46 12.44
CA LEU A 151 0.35 -8.11 11.69
C LEU A 151 1.62 -8.32 12.54
N TRP A 152 1.69 -7.68 13.71
CA TRP A 152 2.86 -7.66 14.61
C TRP A 152 2.42 -7.81 16.07
N GLY A 153 2.27 -9.06 16.55
CA GLY A 153 2.29 -9.42 17.97
C GLY A 153 1.06 -9.07 18.85
N PRO A 154 1.06 -9.52 20.13
CA PRO A 154 0.04 -9.14 21.12
C PRO A 154 0.04 -7.61 21.30
N ALA A 155 -1.14 -7.02 21.47
CA ALA A 155 -1.29 -5.57 21.61
C ALA A 155 -0.40 -5.05 22.75
N GLU A 156 0.74 -4.46 22.39
CA GLU A 156 1.65 -3.87 23.36
C GLU A 156 0.95 -2.68 24.02
N VAL A 157 1.05 -2.62 25.34
CA VAL A 157 0.31 -1.66 26.14
C VAL A 157 1.24 -0.50 26.48
N TRP A 158 0.84 0.71 26.12
CA TRP A 158 1.59 1.93 26.38
C TRP A 158 1.22 2.56 27.71
N ASP A 159 2.23 3.05 28.43
CA ASP A 159 2.09 3.85 29.65
C ASP A 159 2.35 5.33 29.31
N LEU A 160 1.32 6.17 29.39
CA LEU A 160 1.32 7.57 29.00
C LEU A 160 0.97 8.46 30.18
N SER A 161 1.66 9.59 30.37
CA SER A 161 1.46 10.46 31.55
C SER A 161 1.27 11.94 31.18
N GLY A 162 0.32 12.61 31.83
CA GLY A 162 0.16 14.06 31.86
C GLY A 162 0.39 14.60 33.28
N ARG A 163 1.00 15.78 33.43
CA ARG A 163 1.30 16.39 34.74
C ARG A 163 0.85 17.85 34.81
N SER A 164 0.39 18.27 35.99
CA SER A 164 -0.02 19.65 36.29
C SER A 164 0.38 20.03 37.72
N ILE A 165 0.71 21.30 37.95
CA ILE A 165 0.99 21.84 39.29
C ILE A 165 -0.35 22.18 39.97
N VAL A 166 -0.46 21.91 41.26
CA VAL A 166 -1.63 22.23 42.10
C VAL A 166 -1.70 23.73 42.35
N GLU A 167 -2.88 24.30 42.16
CA GLU A 167 -3.17 25.69 42.48
C GLU A 167 -3.54 25.79 43.96
N ASP A 168 -2.74 26.53 44.73
CA ASP A 168 -3.00 26.83 46.14
C ASP A 168 -3.60 28.23 46.24
N VAL A 169 -4.83 28.32 46.77
CA VAL A 169 -5.61 29.56 46.85
C VAL A 169 -5.22 30.40 48.08
N ASP A 170 -4.38 29.88 48.99
CA ASP A 170 -4.00 30.54 50.26
C ASP A 170 -2.68 31.36 50.20
N ARG A 171 -2.17 31.67 49.00
CA ARG A 171 -1.02 32.58 48.81
C ARG A 171 -1.49 33.97 48.35
N ASP A 172 -2.03 34.77 49.26
CA ASP A 172 -2.02 36.25 49.21
C ASP A 172 -2.29 36.87 50.60
#